data_AF-A0A1H7CD64-F1
#
_entry.id   AF-A0A1H7CD64-F1
#
_cell.length_a   1.000
_cell.length_b   1.000
_cell.length_c   1.000
_cell.angle_alpha   90.00
_cell.angle_beta   90.00
_cell.angle_gamma   90.00
#
_symmetry.space_group_name_H-M   'P 1'
#
loop_
_entity.id
_entity.type
_entity.pdbx_description
1 polymer ?
#
loop_
_entity_poly.entity_id
_entity_poly.type
_entity_poly.pdbx_seq_one_letter_code
_entity_poly.pdbx_strand_id
1 'polypeptide(L)'
;MEHSDKALIFDNSGTTPIRVVTKNGPDVVFEPNAPQWVEAQFAAPYRARQASLKQLDAVAKGSAPNITISEAAAQHGRSYRGKVVDQTAHHALQESEDRGFVIHDKALGPKRDFDNGSYAQITYAYDKGKIPAEEIVQRIEREARSKAFRVYGFNG
;
A
#
# COMPACT_ATOMS: atom_id res chain seq x y z
N MET A 1 -4.80 -7.25 -14.96
CA MET A 1 -5.81 -6.29 -14.50
C MET A 1 -5.32 -4.93 -14.95
N GLU A 2 -6.00 -4.33 -15.91
CA GLU A 2 -5.66 -2.98 -16.40
C GLU A 2 -6.15 -1.99 -15.34
N HIS A 3 -5.24 -1.45 -14.54
CA HIS A 3 -5.60 -0.38 -13.61
C HIS A 3 -5.82 0.87 -14.47
N SER A 4 -7.09 1.25 -14.68
CA SER A 4 -7.38 2.54 -15.30
C SER A 4 -6.75 3.62 -14.44
N ASP A 5 -5.73 4.27 -14.98
CA ASP A 5 -5.02 5.35 -14.29
C ASP A 5 -5.82 6.67 -14.33
N LYS A 6 -7.00 6.63 -14.95
CA LYS A 6 -7.91 7.76 -15.13
C LYS A 6 -9.26 7.48 -14.50
N ALA A 7 -9.77 8.46 -13.76
CA ALA A 7 -11.11 8.42 -13.20
C ALA A 7 -11.75 9.81 -13.27
N LEU A 8 -13.05 9.84 -13.54
CA LEU A 8 -13.89 11.04 -13.46
C LEU A 8 -15.01 10.75 -12.47
N ILE A 9 -15.19 11.63 -11.50
CA ILE A 9 -16.25 11.51 -10.49
C ILE A 9 -17.22 12.66 -10.71
N PHE A 10 -18.50 12.32 -10.75
CA PHE A 10 -19.60 13.26 -10.91
C PHE A 10 -20.50 13.23 -9.68
N ASP A 11 -20.96 14.41 -9.26
CA ASP A 11 -22.10 14.52 -8.36
C ASP A 11 -23.39 14.51 -9.18
N ASN A 12 -24.28 13.57 -8.85
CA ASN A 12 -25.58 13.39 -9.49
C ASN A 12 -26.73 13.71 -8.51
N SER A 13 -26.45 14.39 -7.40
CA SER A 13 -27.46 14.74 -6.39
C SER A 13 -28.45 15.80 -6.88
N GLY A 14 -28.07 16.62 -7.86
CA GLY A 14 -28.90 17.66 -8.47
C GLY A 14 -29.57 17.22 -9.78
N THR A 15 -30.14 18.19 -10.51
CA THR A 15 -30.80 17.95 -11.82
C THR A 15 -29.82 17.75 -12.97
N THR A 16 -28.59 18.22 -12.81
CA THR A 16 -27.52 18.12 -13.82
C THR A 16 -26.26 17.55 -13.17
N PRO A 17 -25.68 16.48 -13.72
CA PRO A 17 -24.40 15.97 -13.27
C PRO A 17 -23.31 17.05 -13.31
N ILE A 18 -22.61 17.26 -12.21
CA ILE A 18 -21.43 18.11 -12.16
C ILE A 18 -20.20 17.24 -11.95
N ARG A 19 -19.14 17.43 -12.73
CA ARG A 19 -17.86 16.79 -12.43
C ARG A 19 -17.30 17.42 -11.17
N VAL A 20 -16.74 16.60 -10.28
CA VAL A 20 -16.23 17.04 -8.98
C VAL A 20 -14.79 16.59 -8.71
N VAL A 21 -14.35 15.49 -9.31
CA VAL A 21 -12.96 15.00 -9.21
C VAL A 21 -12.49 14.49 -10.56
N THR A 22 -11.25 14.82 -10.91
CA THR A 22 -10.53 14.24 -12.04
C THR A 22 -9.24 13.60 -11.53
N LYS A 23 -9.04 12.31 -11.81
CA LYS A 23 -7.74 11.64 -11.68
C LYS A 23 -7.18 11.37 -13.06
N ASN A 24 -5.94 11.76 -13.28
CA ASN A 24 -5.17 11.44 -14.48
C ASN A 24 -3.74 11.09 -14.07
N GLY A 25 -3.45 9.80 -13.93
CA GLY A 25 -2.17 9.39 -13.37
C GLY A 25 -2.05 9.74 -11.89
N PRO A 26 -0.90 10.29 -11.46
CA PRO A 26 -0.71 10.78 -10.10
C PRO A 26 -1.48 12.09 -9.83
N ASP A 27 -1.95 12.77 -10.87
CA ASP A 27 -2.62 14.06 -10.74
C ASP A 27 -4.08 13.85 -10.34
N VAL A 28 -4.46 14.40 -9.19
CA VAL A 28 -5.85 14.44 -8.71
C VAL A 28 -6.27 15.89 -8.53
N VAL A 29 -7.31 16.28 -9.25
CA VAL A 29 -7.89 17.63 -9.21
C VAL A 29 -9.28 17.55 -8.59
N PHE A 30 -9.49 18.35 -7.54
CA PHE A 30 -10.80 18.59 -6.93
C PHE A 30 -11.34 19.92 -7.47
N GLU A 31 -12.56 19.91 -7.98
CA GLU A 31 -13.17 21.12 -8.54
C GLU A 31 -13.43 22.15 -7.43
N PRO A 32 -13.17 23.44 -7.65
CA PRO A 32 -13.17 24.46 -6.59
C PRO A 32 -14.53 24.68 -5.93
N ASN A 33 -15.63 24.35 -6.62
CA ASN A 33 -17.00 24.44 -6.12
C ASN A 33 -17.62 23.06 -5.88
N ALA A 34 -16.79 22.04 -5.63
CA ALA A 34 -17.28 20.71 -5.33
C ALA A 34 -18.15 20.70 -4.05
N PRO A 35 -19.24 19.91 -4.01
CA PRO A 35 -20.06 19.75 -2.81
C PRO A 35 -19.24 19.30 -1.60
N GLN A 36 -19.69 19.66 -0.39
CA GLN A 36 -18.98 19.35 0.85
C GLN A 36 -18.69 17.85 1.05
N TRP A 37 -19.55 16.96 0.53
CA TRP A 37 -19.30 15.52 0.64
C TRP A 37 -18.01 15.09 -0.09
N VAL A 38 -17.60 15.80 -1.15
CA VAL A 38 -16.38 15.50 -1.92
C VAL A 38 -15.14 15.69 -1.05
N GLU A 39 -15.16 16.73 -0.22
CA GLU A 39 -14.08 17.01 0.72
C GLU A 39 -13.93 15.85 1.73
N ALA A 40 -15.02 15.43 2.36
CA ALA A 40 -15.01 14.37 3.37
C ALA A 40 -14.69 12.98 2.80
N GLN A 41 -15.21 12.67 1.61
CA GLN A 41 -15.13 11.32 1.03
C GLN A 41 -13.90 11.11 0.14
N PHE A 42 -13.35 12.16 -0.46
CA PHE A 42 -12.26 12.05 -1.43
C PHE A 42 -11.05 12.90 -1.07
N ALA A 43 -11.23 14.22 -0.90
CA ALA A 43 -10.08 15.12 -0.77
C ALA A 43 -9.31 14.93 0.53
N ALA A 44 -9.99 14.86 1.68
CA ALA A 44 -9.33 14.61 2.96
C ALA A 44 -8.66 13.23 3.02
N PRO A 45 -9.31 12.10 2.64
CA PRO A 45 -8.64 10.81 2.54
C PRO A 45 -7.44 10.79 1.58
N TYR A 46 -7.54 11.47 0.44
CA TYR A 46 -6.43 11.60 -0.51
C TYR A 46 -5.24 12.34 0.10
N ARG A 47 -5.48 13.50 0.73
CA ARG A 47 -4.41 14.27 1.41
C ARG A 47 -3.78 13.48 2.57
N ALA A 48 -4.57 12.71 3.32
CA ALA A 48 -4.03 11.84 4.37
C ALA A 48 -3.08 10.76 3.81
N ARG A 49 -3.41 10.16 2.66
CA ARG A 49 -2.52 9.23 1.95
C ARG A 49 -1.25 9.92 1.44
N GLN A 50 -1.35 11.11 0.86
CA GLN A 50 -0.19 11.90 0.41
C GLN A 50 0.73 12.29 1.58
N ALA A 51 0.17 12.73 2.70
CA ALA A 51 0.92 13.03 3.92
C ALA A 51 1.64 11.79 4.46
N SER A 52 0.97 10.63 4.43
CA SER A 52 1.60 9.37 4.79
C SER A 52 2.78 9.01 3.89
N LEU A 53 2.67 9.17 2.58
CA LEU A 53 3.78 8.88 1.66
C LEU A 53 4.96 9.82 1.94
N LYS A 54 4.68 11.12 2.12
CA LYS A 54 5.70 12.12 2.45
C LYS A 54 6.42 11.81 3.76
N GLN A 55 5.71 11.33 4.78
CA GLN A 55 6.32 10.93 6.05
C GLN A 55 7.30 9.77 5.86
N LEU A 56 6.87 8.70 5.18
CA LEU A 56 7.73 7.53 4.98
C LEU A 56 8.92 7.83 4.05
N ASP A 57 8.73 8.71 3.06
CA ASP A 57 9.82 9.23 2.23
C ASP A 57 10.89 9.95 3.07
N ALA A 58 10.47 10.78 4.02
CA ALA A 58 11.39 11.46 4.94
C ALA A 58 12.16 10.48 5.83
N VAL A 59 11.51 9.40 6.30
CA VAL A 59 12.15 8.35 7.11
C VAL A 59 13.24 7.61 6.31
N ALA A 60 12.91 7.19 5.09
CA ALA A 60 13.85 6.50 4.22
C ALA A 60 15.05 7.40 3.88
N LYS A 61 14.80 8.66 3.51
CA LYS A 61 15.86 9.64 3.19
C LYS A 61 16.70 10.05 4.39
N GLY A 62 16.12 10.05 5.59
CA GLY A 62 16.86 10.25 6.84
C GLY A 62 17.89 9.14 7.10
N SER A 63 17.61 7.92 6.62
CA SER A 63 18.53 6.77 6.73
C SER A 63 19.54 6.73 5.57
N ALA A 64 19.11 7.09 4.36
CA ALA A 64 19.94 7.12 3.16
C ALA A 64 19.45 8.23 2.20
N PRO A 65 20.11 9.41 2.14
CA PRO A 65 19.58 10.59 1.43
C PRO A 65 19.29 10.42 -0.06
N ASN A 66 20.02 9.53 -0.73
CA ASN A 66 19.91 9.28 -2.18
C ASN A 66 19.18 7.95 -2.48
N ILE A 67 18.48 7.37 -1.50
CA ILE A 67 17.79 6.11 -1.69
C ILE A 67 16.61 6.28 -2.66
N THR A 68 16.48 5.34 -3.60
CA THR A 68 15.26 5.20 -4.39
C THR A 68 14.28 4.35 -3.59
N ILE A 69 13.09 4.89 -3.37
CA ILE A 69 11.98 4.17 -2.74
C ILE A 69 11.07 3.66 -3.84
N SER A 70 10.68 2.39 -3.77
CA SER A 70 9.76 1.79 -4.73
C SER A 70 8.41 1.49 -4.08
N GLU A 71 7.33 1.62 -4.84
CA GLU A 71 6.03 1.11 -4.40
C GLU A 71 5.98 -0.41 -4.57
N ALA A 72 5.37 -1.09 -3.60
CA ALA A 72 5.12 -2.52 -3.70
C ALA A 72 4.12 -2.79 -4.82
N ALA A 73 4.52 -3.62 -5.78
CA ALA A 73 3.60 -4.17 -6.75
C ALA A 73 2.68 -5.17 -6.04
N ALA A 74 1.44 -4.74 -5.83
CA ALA A 74 0.42 -5.50 -5.12
C ALA A 74 -0.20 -6.56 -6.06
N GLN A 75 0.58 -7.58 -6.44
CA GLN A 75 0.18 -8.67 -7.33
C GLN A 75 0.01 -9.97 -6.55
N HIS A 76 -0.96 -10.81 -6.92
CA HIS A 76 -1.18 -12.09 -6.25
C HIS A 76 0.10 -12.95 -6.21
N GLY A 77 0.41 -13.51 -5.04
CA GLY A 77 1.59 -14.34 -4.79
C GLY A 77 2.88 -13.54 -4.57
N ARG A 78 2.88 -12.22 -4.79
CA ARG A 78 4.07 -11.40 -4.60
C ARG A 78 4.35 -11.19 -3.12
N SER A 79 5.61 -11.38 -2.74
CA SER A 79 6.07 -11.28 -1.35
C SER A 79 7.29 -10.38 -1.24
N TYR A 80 7.39 -9.68 -0.12
CA TYR A 80 8.52 -8.82 0.23
C TYR A 80 9.01 -9.20 1.63
N ARG A 81 10.32 -9.31 1.82
CA ARG A 81 10.94 -9.74 3.06
C ARG A 81 11.98 -8.74 3.50
N GLY A 82 12.01 -8.46 4.80
CA GLY A 82 12.94 -7.52 5.38
C GLY A 82 12.37 -6.81 6.59
N LYS A 83 13.08 -5.78 7.04
CA LYS A 83 12.74 -5.04 8.25
C LYS A 83 11.69 -3.99 7.96
N VAL A 84 10.59 -3.98 8.72
CA VAL A 84 9.66 -2.84 8.71
C VAL A 84 10.31 -1.70 9.46
N VAL A 85 10.57 -0.59 8.78
CA VAL A 85 11.34 0.54 9.30
C VAL A 85 10.42 1.52 10.02
N ASP A 86 9.30 1.83 9.39
CA ASP A 86 8.24 2.67 9.96
C ASP A 86 6.90 2.38 9.27
N GLN A 87 5.81 2.90 9.83
CA GLN A 87 4.47 2.80 9.25
C GLN A 87 3.59 3.97 9.65
N THR A 88 2.52 4.14 8.89
CA THR A 88 1.42 5.06 9.21
C THR A 88 0.10 4.28 9.23
N ALA A 89 -1.02 4.98 9.38
CA ALA A 89 -2.35 4.40 9.20
C ALA A 89 -2.60 3.87 7.76
N HIS A 90 -1.88 4.36 6.75
CA HIS A 90 -2.14 4.04 5.34
C HIS A 90 -1.06 3.19 4.69
N HIS A 91 0.19 3.32 5.13
CA HIS A 91 1.32 2.69 4.47
C HIS A 91 2.29 2.08 5.47
N ALA A 92 3.09 1.11 5.02
CA ALA A 92 4.23 0.58 5.75
C ALA A 92 5.49 0.71 4.88
N LEU A 93 6.61 1.10 5.49
CA LEU A 93 7.92 1.17 4.86
C LEU A 93 8.74 -0.04 5.28
N GLN A 94 9.19 -0.82 4.30
CA GLN A 94 10.05 -1.98 4.52
C GLN A 94 11.39 -1.77 3.85
N GLU A 95 12.48 -1.98 4.59
CA GLU A 95 13.81 -2.21 4.01
C GLU A 95 13.86 -3.67 3.56
N SER A 96 13.61 -3.88 2.27
CA SER A 96 13.58 -5.18 1.62
C SER A 96 14.99 -5.65 1.25
N GLU A 97 15.28 -6.91 1.54
CA GLU A 97 16.59 -7.55 1.28
C GLU A 97 17.01 -7.44 -0.19
N ASP A 98 16.03 -7.53 -1.11
CA ASP A 98 16.30 -7.66 -2.54
C ASP A 98 16.05 -6.37 -3.33
N ARG A 99 15.43 -5.37 -2.70
CA ARG A 99 14.80 -4.22 -3.41
C ARG A 99 15.01 -2.87 -2.75
N GLY A 100 15.80 -2.79 -1.68
CA GLY A 100 15.94 -1.56 -0.89
C GLY A 100 14.62 -1.18 -0.24
N PHE A 101 14.32 0.11 -0.17
CA PHE A 101 13.11 0.57 0.52
C PHE A 101 11.86 0.41 -0.36
N VAL A 102 10.86 -0.27 0.21
CA VAL A 102 9.59 -0.57 -0.43
C VAL A 102 8.45 0.00 0.42
N ILE A 103 7.55 0.77 -0.19
CA ILE A 103 6.31 1.25 0.44
C ILE A 103 5.16 0.32 0.09
N HIS A 104 4.43 -0.12 1.11
CA HIS A 104 3.26 -0.97 0.99
C HIS A 104 1.99 -0.17 1.31
N ASP A 105 1.01 -0.15 0.40
CA ASP A 105 -0.34 0.32 0.71
C ASP A 105 -1.10 -0.72 1.56
N LYS A 106 -1.43 -0.37 2.81
CA LYS A 106 -2.18 -1.23 3.74
C LYS A 106 -3.62 -1.49 3.25
N ALA A 107 -4.14 -0.68 2.33
CA ALA A 107 -5.42 -0.94 1.68
C ALA A 107 -5.37 -2.18 0.76
N LEU A 108 -4.19 -2.50 0.22
CA LEU A 108 -3.98 -3.59 -0.75
C LEU A 108 -3.37 -4.85 -0.14
N GLY A 109 -2.79 -4.73 1.07
CA GLY A 109 -2.11 -5.81 1.76
C GLY A 109 -2.87 -6.40 2.96
N PRO A 110 -2.15 -7.15 3.81
CA PRO A 110 -2.68 -7.70 5.05
C PRO A 110 -3.25 -6.59 5.95
N LYS A 111 -4.41 -6.86 6.57
CA LYS A 111 -5.12 -5.89 7.43
C LYS A 111 -4.61 -5.91 8.87
N ARG A 112 -3.30 -5.66 9.02
CA ARG A 112 -2.62 -5.61 10.32
C ARG A 112 -1.56 -4.53 10.35
N ASP A 113 -1.23 -4.12 11.56
CA ASP A 113 -0.01 -3.34 11.79
C ASP A 113 1.19 -4.28 11.93
N PHE A 114 2.37 -3.73 11.69
CA PHE A 114 3.64 -4.43 11.81
C PHE A 114 4.46 -3.74 12.89
N ASP A 115 5.11 -4.48 13.77
CA ASP A 115 5.94 -3.80 14.78
C ASP A 115 7.11 -3.08 14.10
N ASN A 116 7.30 -1.80 14.40
CA ASN A 116 8.44 -1.05 13.88
C ASN A 116 9.75 -1.71 14.33
N GLY A 117 10.66 -1.90 13.38
CA GLY A 117 11.92 -2.60 13.58
C GLY A 117 11.85 -4.12 13.48
N SER A 118 10.65 -4.71 13.35
CA SER A 118 10.49 -6.15 13.20
C SER A 118 10.82 -6.63 11.80
N TYR A 119 11.32 -7.86 11.71
CA TYR A 119 11.46 -8.56 10.43
C TYR A 119 10.10 -9.15 10.05
N ALA A 120 9.62 -8.82 8.85
CA ALA A 120 8.34 -9.30 8.34
C ALA A 120 8.47 -9.82 6.91
N GLN A 121 7.61 -10.78 6.58
CA GLN A 121 7.26 -11.05 5.19
C GLN A 121 5.88 -10.44 4.94
N ILE A 122 5.73 -9.65 3.89
CA ILE A 122 4.45 -9.06 3.47
C ILE A 122 4.05 -9.72 2.17
N THR A 123 2.99 -10.54 2.23
CA THR A 123 2.50 -11.32 1.08
C THR A 123 1.17 -10.75 0.56
N TYR A 124 1.10 -10.49 -0.76
CA TYR A 124 -0.13 -10.11 -1.44
C TYR A 124 -0.87 -11.35 -1.92
N ALA A 125 -1.83 -11.82 -1.14
CA ALA A 125 -2.51 -13.10 -1.39
C ALA A 125 -3.95 -12.93 -1.91
N TYR A 126 -4.19 -12.22 -3.01
CA TYR A 126 -5.57 -12.02 -3.50
C TYR A 126 -6.28 -13.33 -3.90
N ASP A 127 -7.41 -13.66 -3.29
CA ASP A 127 -8.26 -14.78 -3.69
C ASP A 127 -9.49 -14.25 -4.42
N LYS A 128 -9.69 -14.65 -5.69
CA LYS A 128 -10.79 -14.19 -6.55
C LYS A 128 -10.96 -12.64 -6.55
N GLY A 129 -9.83 -11.93 -6.54
CA GLY A 129 -9.79 -10.46 -6.51
C GLY A 129 -10.07 -9.82 -5.14
N LYS A 130 -10.19 -10.61 -4.07
CA LYS A 130 -10.38 -10.13 -2.69
C LYS A 130 -9.13 -10.35 -1.86
N ILE A 131 -8.88 -9.48 -0.89
CA ILE A 131 -7.87 -9.70 0.14
C ILE A 131 -8.46 -10.72 1.13
N PRO A 132 -7.83 -11.88 1.37
CA PRO A 132 -8.29 -12.86 2.34
C PRO A 132 -8.22 -12.32 3.76
N ALA A 133 -8.93 -12.99 4.68
CA ALA A 133 -8.80 -12.73 6.10
C ALA A 133 -7.35 -12.90 6.57
N GLU A 134 -6.93 -12.12 7.56
CA GLU A 134 -5.55 -12.09 8.06
C GLU A 134 -5.04 -13.47 8.48
N GLU A 135 -5.86 -14.27 9.15
CA GLU A 135 -5.52 -15.63 9.60
C GLU A 135 -5.07 -16.53 8.44
N ILE A 136 -5.70 -16.38 7.27
CA ILE A 136 -5.36 -17.12 6.05
C ILE A 136 -3.99 -16.68 5.55
N VAL A 137 -3.74 -15.37 5.51
CA VAL A 137 -2.46 -14.81 5.07
C VAL A 137 -1.34 -15.24 6.01
N GLN A 138 -1.53 -15.14 7.33
CA GLN A 138 -0.57 -15.59 8.32
C GLN A 138 -0.30 -17.10 8.21
N ARG A 139 -1.31 -17.93 7.90
CA ARG A 139 -1.10 -19.36 7.66
C ARG A 139 -0.22 -19.60 6.43
N ILE A 140 -0.48 -18.91 5.33
CA ILE A 140 0.35 -18.99 4.11
C ILE A 140 1.79 -18.58 4.41
N GLU A 141 1.99 -17.48 5.16
CA GLU A 141 3.32 -17.00 5.55
C GLU A 141 4.04 -18.01 6.47
N ARG A 142 3.33 -18.61 7.44
CA ARG A 142 3.88 -19.68 8.29
C ARG A 142 4.26 -20.91 7.48
N GLU A 143 3.40 -21.38 6.59
CA GLU A 143 3.67 -22.53 5.74
C GLU A 143 4.86 -22.29 4.80
N ALA A 144 4.96 -21.10 4.21
CA ALA A 144 6.09 -20.70 3.39
C ALA A 144 7.40 -20.71 4.20
N ARG A 145 7.38 -20.16 5.42
CA ARG A 145 8.53 -20.17 6.33
C ARG A 145 8.93 -21.60 6.73
N SER A 146 7.97 -22.45 7.08
CA SER A 146 8.24 -23.85 7.43
C SER A 146 8.79 -24.66 6.26
N LYS A 147 8.30 -24.43 5.03
CA LYS A 147 8.86 -25.05 3.82
C LYS A 147 10.28 -24.59 3.54
N ALA A 148 10.56 -23.30 3.63
CA ALA A 148 11.91 -22.76 3.45
C ALA A 148 12.89 -23.36 4.46
N PHE A 149 12.48 -23.48 5.73
CA PHE A 149 13.29 -24.12 6.77
C PHE A 149 13.57 -25.60 6.46
N ARG A 150 12.60 -26.36 5.94
CA ARG A 150 12.79 -27.77 5.58
C ARG A 150 13.67 -27.99 4.34
N VAL A 151 13.70 -27.04 3.40
CA VAL A 151 14.46 -27.17 2.14
C VAL A 151 15.92 -26.71 2.30
N TYR A 152 16.18 -25.71 3.15
CA TYR A 152 17.52 -25.14 3.34
C TYR A 152 18.15 -25.47 4.71
N GLY A 153 17.40 -26.07 5.62
CA GLY A 153 17.87 -26.50 6.92
C GLY A 153 18.32 -27.96 6.92
N PHE A 154 19.35 -28.30 6.14
CA PHE A 154 20.21 -29.46 6.41
C PHE A 154 21.53 -29.32 5.64
N ASN A 155 22.54 -28.79 6.32
CA ASN A 155 23.95 -29.12 6.15
C ASN A 155 24.54 -28.98 7.55
N GLY A 156 24.37 -30.04 8.34
CA GLY A 156 25.22 -30.30 9.49
C GLY A 156 26.54 -30.91 9.04
#